data_AF-A0A924JPK9-F1
#
_entry.id   AF-A0A924JPK9-F1
#
_cell.length_a   1.000
_cell.length_b   1.000
_cell.length_c   1.000
_cell.angle_alpha   90.00
_cell.angle_beta   90.00
_cell.angle_gamma   90.00
#
_symmetry.space_group_name_H-M   'P 1'
#
loop_
_entity.id
_entity.type
_entity.pdbx_description
1 polymer ?
#
loop_
_entity_poly.entity_id
_entity_poly.type
_entity_poly.pdbx_seq_one_letter_code
_entity_poly.pdbx_strand_id
1 'polypeptide(L)'
;MLPVPNVKINLFKVAVVALLLFVVIYSMQLIREFLNPDWMGYFNIFYDGGWLKDEGRDPGFLTIISICKIFFGNNYEIFRVVIAIYFALFTYFLAAGKLVQYNEYKANLAAVIIAAVSFLIIRFTIQIREGIALTFMLYALRLITKDKDDVPSSGTQNVKLILLIPAIFLAIAASIHSGTLIFSILFVIAIVLGFIQKSGGGGGKNYLYIMFYLNIMVTAFVIVLPFIYSKFLNQETFFINRFELTENAVFSFGKLVYWFVYGVMIFIVRHKMLNYISESKWSATNKIYFELIAGYLLKALYILIVLFIIQNAPSEVISAFIRLLNLTVCLCLILLAFKTSNAFFIILFSTFILIDQVRTVIEALLVYKL
;
A
#
# COMPACT_ATOMS: atom_id res chain seq x y z
N MET A 1 -29.23 14.15 -24.57
CA MET A 1 -28.14 13.24 -24.12
C MET A 1 -28.59 11.82 -24.38
N LEU A 2 -27.93 11.10 -25.28
CA LEU A 2 -28.21 9.68 -25.48
C LEU A 2 -27.74 8.90 -24.25
N PRO A 3 -28.49 7.90 -23.76
CA PRO A 3 -28.03 7.07 -22.66
C PRO A 3 -26.78 6.31 -23.12
N VAL A 4 -25.65 6.57 -22.45
CA VAL A 4 -24.45 5.75 -22.61
C VAL A 4 -24.85 4.32 -22.27
N PRO A 5 -24.63 3.33 -23.14
CA PRO A 5 -25.03 1.95 -22.86
C PRO A 5 -24.37 1.50 -21.56
N ASN A 6 -25.22 1.14 -20.58
CA ASN A 6 -24.81 0.53 -19.31
C ASN A 6 -24.19 -0.83 -19.62
N VAL A 7 -22.91 -0.86 -19.97
CA VAL A 7 -22.14 -2.11 -20.02
C VAL A 7 -21.95 -2.54 -18.58
N LYS A 8 -22.84 -3.41 -18.08
CA LYS A 8 -22.62 -4.11 -16.81
C LYS A 8 -21.23 -4.75 -16.88
N ILE A 9 -20.33 -4.33 -16.00
CA ILE A 9 -19.00 -4.95 -15.91
C ILE A 9 -19.22 -6.41 -15.55
N ASN A 10 -18.80 -7.31 -16.44
CA ASN A 10 -18.80 -8.73 -16.15
C ASN A 10 -17.59 -9.04 -15.24
N LEU A 11 -17.81 -8.96 -13.92
CA LEU A 11 -16.80 -9.18 -12.87
C LEU A 11 -16.00 -10.47 -13.04
N PHE A 12 -16.64 -11.51 -13.58
CA PHE A 12 -15.97 -12.77 -13.89
C PHE A 12 -14.91 -12.58 -14.99
N LYS A 13 -15.22 -11.86 -16.08
CA LYS A 13 -14.24 -11.56 -17.14
C LYS A 13 -13.06 -10.73 -16.61
N VAL A 14 -13.32 -9.78 -15.72
CA VAL A 14 -12.26 -8.97 -15.06
C VAL A 14 -11.32 -9.85 -14.26
N ALA A 15 -11.91 -10.73 -13.44
CA ALA A 15 -11.17 -11.64 -12.59
C ALA A 15 -10.32 -12.61 -13.40
N VAL A 16 -10.87 -13.15 -14.49
CA VAL A 16 -10.14 -14.03 -15.40
C VAL A 16 -9.00 -13.31 -16.10
N VAL A 17 -9.21 -12.10 -16.64
CA VAL A 17 -8.14 -11.33 -17.30
C VAL A 17 -7.03 -10.94 -16.32
N ALA A 18 -7.39 -10.45 -15.13
CA ALA A 18 -6.40 -10.09 -14.11
C ALA A 18 -5.60 -11.31 -13.64
N LEU A 19 -6.26 -12.46 -13.47
CA LEU A 19 -5.61 -13.73 -13.12
C LEU A 19 -4.66 -14.18 -14.23
N LEU A 20 -5.09 -14.15 -15.50
CA LEU A 20 -4.24 -14.53 -16.63
C LEU A 20 -3.02 -13.62 -16.74
N LEU A 21 -3.19 -12.30 -16.60
CA LEU A 21 -2.08 -11.36 -16.58
C LEU A 21 -1.11 -11.67 -15.43
N PHE A 22 -1.64 -11.89 -14.22
CA PHE A 22 -0.82 -12.27 -13.07
C PHE A 22 -0.02 -13.55 -13.33
N VAL A 23 -0.68 -14.60 -13.83
CA VAL A 23 -0.02 -15.88 -14.14
C VAL A 23 1.08 -15.68 -15.18
N VAL A 24 0.81 -14.99 -16.28
CA VAL A 24 1.82 -14.72 -17.33
C VAL A 24 3.03 -13.99 -16.75
N ILE A 25 2.80 -12.90 -16.01
CA ILE A 25 3.88 -12.09 -15.44
C ILE A 25 4.69 -12.91 -14.42
N TYR A 26 4.01 -13.59 -13.51
CA TYR A 26 4.65 -14.38 -12.46
C TYR A 26 5.45 -15.56 -13.05
N SER A 27 4.89 -16.26 -14.05
CA SER A 27 5.58 -17.33 -14.76
C SER A 27 6.83 -16.83 -15.47
N MET A 28 6.82 -15.64 -16.08
CA MET A 28 8.02 -15.05 -16.68
C MET A 28 9.14 -14.82 -15.66
N GLN A 29 8.80 -14.51 -14.42
CA GLN A 29 9.77 -14.30 -13.34
C GLN A 29 10.23 -15.59 -12.67
N LEU A 30 9.42 -16.65 -12.67
CA LEU A 30 9.86 -17.99 -12.22
C LEU A 30 10.92 -18.58 -13.16
N ILE A 31 10.83 -18.31 -14.46
CA ILE A 31 11.72 -18.89 -15.49
C ILE A 31 13.10 -18.20 -15.52
N ARG A 32 13.20 -16.96 -15.04
CA ARG A 32 14.45 -16.18 -15.09
C ARG A 32 14.77 -15.63 -13.72
N GLU A 33 15.65 -16.31 -12.99
CA GLU A 33 16.10 -15.91 -11.64
C GLU A 33 16.63 -14.47 -11.59
N PHE A 34 17.26 -13.99 -12.68
CA PHE A 34 17.73 -12.61 -12.81
C PHE A 34 16.63 -11.54 -12.97
N LEU A 35 15.36 -11.93 -13.18
CA LEU A 35 14.24 -10.98 -13.28
C LEU A 35 13.63 -10.64 -11.93
N ASN A 36 14.05 -11.29 -10.84
CA ASN A 36 13.67 -10.89 -9.49
C ASN A 36 14.90 -10.99 -8.55
N PRO A 37 15.57 -9.86 -8.26
CA PRO A 37 16.77 -9.84 -7.43
C PRO A 37 16.48 -10.21 -5.97
N ASP A 38 15.24 -10.06 -5.51
CA ASP A 38 14.86 -10.32 -4.14
C ASP A 38 14.73 -11.83 -3.85
N TRP A 39 14.63 -12.71 -4.87
CA TRP A 39 14.54 -14.16 -4.64
C TRP A 39 15.77 -14.70 -3.91
N MET A 40 16.99 -14.27 -4.25
CA MET A 40 18.19 -14.68 -3.51
C MET A 40 18.14 -14.22 -2.05
N GLY A 41 17.60 -13.03 -1.79
CA GLY A 41 17.33 -12.56 -0.43
C GLY A 41 16.33 -13.46 0.30
N TYR A 42 15.24 -13.84 -0.37
CA TYR A 42 14.23 -14.74 0.19
C TYR A 42 14.70 -16.17 0.37
N PHE A 43 15.65 -16.65 -0.44
CA PHE A 43 16.27 -17.95 -0.25
C PHE A 43 17.00 -17.99 1.10
N ASN A 44 17.83 -16.99 1.38
CA ASN A 44 18.55 -16.89 2.66
C ASN A 44 17.58 -16.73 3.84
N ILE A 45 16.54 -15.91 3.68
CA ILE A 45 15.50 -15.76 4.70
C ILE A 45 14.74 -17.08 4.91
N PHE A 46 14.45 -17.82 3.84
CA PHE A 46 13.76 -19.09 3.95
C PHE A 46 14.58 -20.07 4.76
N TYR A 47 15.86 -20.29 4.44
CA TYR A 47 16.66 -21.31 5.14
C TYR A 47 17.00 -20.92 6.58
N ASP A 48 17.58 -19.74 6.79
CA ASP A 48 18.19 -19.38 8.07
C ASP A 48 17.48 -18.22 8.80
N GLY A 49 16.43 -17.66 8.21
CA GLY A 49 15.79 -16.43 8.67
C GLY A 49 16.49 -15.18 8.17
N GLY A 50 17.79 -15.27 7.87
CA GLY A 50 18.63 -14.19 7.36
C GLY A 50 18.58 -12.93 8.25
N TRP A 51 18.86 -11.79 7.63
CA TRP A 51 18.88 -10.49 8.31
C TRP A 51 17.58 -10.13 9.04
N LEU A 52 16.44 -10.72 8.65
CA LEU A 52 15.18 -10.52 9.38
C LEU A 52 15.22 -11.08 10.78
N LYS A 53 15.77 -12.27 10.95
CA LYS A 53 15.90 -12.91 12.24
C LYS A 53 16.97 -12.21 13.07
N ASP A 54 18.09 -11.86 12.45
CA ASP A 54 19.23 -11.22 13.11
C ASP A 54 18.86 -9.83 13.66
N GLU A 55 18.02 -9.08 12.94
CA GLU A 55 17.55 -7.74 13.34
C GLU A 55 16.22 -7.76 14.12
N GLY A 56 15.61 -8.92 14.34
CA GLY A 56 14.32 -9.03 15.03
C GLY A 56 13.15 -8.37 14.29
N ARG A 57 13.16 -8.42 12.95
CA ARG A 57 12.20 -7.74 12.07
C ARG A 57 11.18 -8.70 11.46
N ASP A 58 10.03 -8.15 11.09
CA ASP A 58 8.94 -8.83 10.37
C ASP A 58 8.60 -10.25 10.91
N PRO A 59 8.33 -10.42 12.22
CA PRO A 59 8.15 -11.74 12.85
C PRO A 59 6.95 -12.53 12.31
N GLY A 60 5.94 -11.84 11.77
CA GLY A 60 4.81 -12.46 11.10
C GLY A 60 5.24 -13.17 9.81
N PHE A 61 6.19 -12.62 9.06
CA PHE A 61 6.71 -13.28 7.86
C PHE A 61 7.54 -14.53 8.19
N LEU A 62 8.39 -14.44 9.23
CA LEU A 62 9.14 -15.60 9.72
C LEU A 62 8.22 -16.73 10.22
N THR A 63 7.07 -16.36 10.80
CA THR A 63 6.03 -17.31 11.21
C THR A 63 5.40 -17.98 9.99
N ILE A 64 5.09 -17.24 8.92
CA ILE A 64 4.59 -17.81 7.65
C ILE A 64 5.58 -18.81 7.07
N ILE A 65 6.87 -18.46 7.03
CA ILE A 65 7.93 -19.36 6.54
C ILE A 65 7.99 -20.63 7.40
N SER A 66 7.94 -20.48 8.73
CA SER A 66 7.98 -21.61 9.66
C SER A 66 6.79 -22.54 9.46
N ILE A 67 5.59 -21.99 9.28
CA ILE A 67 4.38 -22.75 8.94
C ILE A 67 4.57 -23.49 7.61
N CYS A 68 5.06 -22.81 6.57
CA CYS A 68 5.34 -23.46 5.28
C CYS A 68 6.34 -24.61 5.42
N LYS A 69 7.40 -24.46 6.21
CA LYS A 69 8.37 -25.52 6.47
C LYS A 69 7.76 -26.71 7.21
N ILE A 70 6.86 -26.47 8.16
CA ILE A 70 6.16 -27.54 8.89
C ILE A 70 5.29 -28.37 7.95
N PHE A 71 4.56 -27.73 7.03
CA PHE A 71 3.62 -28.44 6.15
C PHE A 71 4.24 -29.01 4.88
N PHE A 72 5.27 -28.36 4.32
CA PHE A 72 5.83 -28.68 3.00
C PHE A 72 7.32 -29.05 3.03
N GLY A 73 7.93 -29.09 4.22
CA GLY A 73 9.35 -29.35 4.40
C GLY A 73 10.25 -28.15 4.05
N ASN A 74 11.56 -28.33 4.18
CA ASN A 74 12.56 -27.30 3.93
C ASN A 74 12.88 -27.13 2.43
N ASN A 75 11.84 -26.96 1.61
CA ASN A 75 11.93 -26.84 0.16
C ASN A 75 11.49 -25.44 -0.31
N TYR A 76 12.47 -24.63 -0.71
CA TYR A 76 12.24 -23.26 -1.16
C TYR A 76 11.38 -23.17 -2.43
N GLU A 77 11.53 -24.10 -3.37
CA GLU A 77 10.71 -24.11 -4.60
C GLU A 77 9.23 -24.33 -4.29
N ILE A 78 8.92 -25.24 -3.36
CA ILE A 78 7.53 -25.44 -2.91
C ILE A 78 6.99 -24.17 -2.25
N PHE A 79 7.80 -23.48 -1.43
CA PHE A 79 7.43 -22.19 -0.86
C PHE A 79 7.08 -21.16 -1.94
N ARG A 80 7.89 -21.03 -3.01
CA ARG A 80 7.60 -20.12 -4.13
C ARG A 80 6.28 -20.45 -4.82
N VAL A 81 5.98 -21.73 -5.03
CA VAL A 81 4.74 -22.19 -5.65
C VAL A 81 3.53 -21.90 -4.76
N VAL A 82 3.63 -22.16 -3.45
CA VAL A 82 2.55 -21.87 -2.49
C VAL A 82 2.22 -20.37 -2.48
N ILE A 83 3.24 -19.51 -2.42
CA ILE A 83 3.06 -18.05 -2.49
C ILE A 83 2.45 -17.62 -3.84
N ALA A 84 2.87 -18.24 -4.95
CA ALA A 84 2.30 -17.97 -6.27
C ALA A 84 0.79 -18.25 -6.31
N ILE A 85 0.40 -19.43 -5.83
CA ILE A 85 -1.00 -19.87 -5.77
C ILE A 85 -1.80 -18.92 -4.86
N TYR A 86 -1.24 -18.56 -3.71
CA TYR A 86 -1.85 -17.61 -2.79
C TYR A 86 -2.15 -16.25 -3.47
N PHE A 87 -1.16 -15.67 -4.16
CA PHE A 87 -1.33 -14.40 -4.86
C PHE A 87 -2.26 -14.49 -6.07
N ALA A 88 -2.26 -15.62 -6.79
CA ALA A 88 -3.19 -15.87 -7.88
C ALA A 88 -4.65 -15.88 -7.37
N LEU A 89 -4.92 -16.63 -6.31
CA LEU A 89 -6.24 -16.68 -5.67
C LEU A 89 -6.65 -15.30 -5.14
N PHE A 90 -5.73 -14.59 -4.48
CA PHE A 90 -5.99 -13.25 -3.98
C PHE A 90 -6.34 -12.26 -5.11
N THR A 91 -5.57 -12.28 -6.20
CA THR A 91 -5.80 -11.44 -7.38
C THR A 91 -7.18 -11.71 -7.98
N TYR A 92 -7.56 -12.98 -8.08
CA TYR A 92 -8.90 -13.37 -8.52
C TYR A 92 -9.99 -12.79 -7.59
N PHE A 93 -9.86 -12.93 -6.27
CA PHE A 93 -10.85 -12.38 -5.33
C PHE A 93 -10.91 -10.85 -5.34
N LEU A 94 -9.78 -10.18 -5.52
CA LEU A 94 -9.72 -8.73 -5.67
C LEU A 94 -10.46 -8.28 -6.92
N ALA A 95 -10.12 -8.86 -8.07
CA ALA A 95 -10.70 -8.52 -9.36
C ALA A 95 -12.18 -8.95 -9.47
N ALA A 96 -12.60 -10.00 -8.75
CA ALA A 96 -14.01 -10.37 -8.61
C ALA A 96 -14.79 -9.47 -7.63
N GLY A 97 -14.12 -8.52 -6.95
CA GLY A 97 -14.78 -7.52 -6.10
C GLY A 97 -15.22 -8.07 -4.75
N LYS A 98 -14.70 -9.24 -4.38
CA LYS A 98 -14.96 -9.86 -3.08
C LYS A 98 -14.20 -9.16 -1.96
N LEU A 99 -13.13 -8.44 -2.30
CA LEU A 99 -12.31 -7.67 -1.36
C LEU A 99 -12.65 -6.18 -1.35
N VAL A 100 -12.94 -5.58 -2.49
CA VAL A 100 -13.41 -4.18 -2.57
C VAL A 100 -14.67 -4.16 -3.44
N GLN A 101 -15.77 -3.69 -2.88
CA GLN A 101 -17.08 -3.75 -3.53
C GLN A 101 -17.16 -2.76 -4.70
N TYR A 102 -17.40 -3.28 -5.90
CA TYR A 102 -17.60 -2.46 -7.10
C TYR A 102 -18.88 -1.65 -7.04
N ASN A 103 -18.82 -0.41 -7.54
CA ASN A 103 -20.00 0.21 -8.09
C ASN A 103 -20.11 -0.19 -9.57
N GLU A 104 -20.89 -1.23 -9.86
CA GLU A 104 -21.05 -1.77 -11.23
C GLU A 104 -21.56 -0.74 -12.24
N TYR A 105 -22.18 0.35 -11.77
CA TYR A 105 -22.72 1.43 -12.60
C TYR A 105 -21.75 2.59 -12.82
N LYS A 106 -20.66 2.66 -12.04
CA LYS A 106 -19.70 3.77 -12.12
C LYS A 106 -18.28 3.33 -12.42
N ALA A 107 -17.86 2.15 -11.99
CA ALA A 107 -16.50 1.68 -12.20
C ALA A 107 -16.21 1.52 -13.69
N ASN A 108 -14.99 1.86 -14.12
CA ASN A 108 -14.50 1.56 -15.46
C ASN A 108 -13.56 0.35 -15.41
N LEU A 109 -13.82 -0.63 -16.26
CA LEU A 109 -13.07 -1.89 -16.28
C LEU A 109 -11.57 -1.69 -16.50
N ALA A 110 -11.18 -0.87 -17.48
CA ALA A 110 -9.77 -0.63 -17.78
C ALA A 110 -9.07 0.07 -16.61
N ALA A 111 -9.75 1.03 -15.96
CA ALA A 111 -9.22 1.72 -14.79
C ALA A 111 -9.00 0.76 -13.61
N VAL A 112 -9.94 -0.15 -13.34
CA VAL A 112 -9.81 -1.18 -12.30
C VAL A 112 -8.64 -2.10 -12.60
N ILE A 113 -8.53 -2.64 -13.82
CA ILE A 113 -7.46 -3.56 -14.20
C ILE A 113 -6.11 -2.86 -14.05
N ILE A 114 -5.95 -1.66 -14.60
CA ILE A 114 -4.67 -0.94 -14.57
C ILE A 114 -4.30 -0.55 -13.13
N ALA A 115 -5.25 -0.10 -12.31
CA ALA A 115 -5.00 0.18 -10.91
C ALA A 115 -4.62 -1.08 -10.11
N ALA A 116 -5.32 -2.20 -10.34
CA ALA A 116 -4.99 -3.48 -9.72
C ALA A 116 -3.61 -3.97 -10.14
N VAL A 117 -3.27 -3.94 -11.43
CA VAL A 117 -1.93 -4.31 -11.92
C VAL A 117 -0.86 -3.42 -11.29
N SER A 118 -1.06 -2.11 -11.27
CA SER A 118 -0.11 -1.15 -10.68
C SER A 118 0.04 -1.29 -9.16
N PHE A 119 -0.97 -1.85 -8.49
CA PHE A 119 -0.93 -2.17 -7.07
C PHE A 119 -0.21 -3.52 -6.83
N LEU A 120 -0.49 -4.53 -7.65
CA LEU A 120 -0.11 -5.92 -7.39
C LEU A 120 1.22 -6.35 -8.01
N ILE A 121 1.54 -5.91 -9.23
CA ILE A 121 2.57 -6.55 -10.07
C ILE A 121 3.93 -6.64 -9.37
N ILE A 122 4.57 -5.52 -9.04
CA ILE A 122 5.89 -5.53 -8.38
C ILE A 122 5.85 -6.16 -6.99
N ARG A 123 4.72 -6.03 -6.29
CA ARG A 123 4.62 -6.46 -4.89
C ARG A 123 4.40 -7.95 -4.74
N PHE A 124 3.72 -8.56 -5.70
CA PHE A 124 3.45 -9.99 -5.68
C PHE A 124 4.54 -10.78 -6.37
N THR A 125 5.37 -10.10 -7.17
CA THR A 125 6.39 -10.77 -7.95
C THR A 125 7.81 -10.56 -7.43
N ILE A 126 8.09 -9.41 -6.82
CA ILE A 126 9.43 -9.05 -6.35
C ILE A 126 9.38 -8.85 -4.84
N GLN A 127 8.48 -8.00 -4.34
CA GLN A 127 8.45 -7.61 -2.93
C GLN A 127 7.47 -8.48 -2.11
N ILE A 128 7.66 -9.79 -2.13
CA ILE A 128 6.71 -10.80 -1.60
C ILE A 128 6.20 -10.50 -0.19
N ARG A 129 7.07 -10.05 0.74
CA ARG A 129 6.64 -9.65 2.09
C ARG A 129 5.61 -8.52 2.08
N GLU A 130 5.90 -7.47 1.31
CA GLU A 130 4.99 -6.35 1.10
C GLU A 130 3.70 -6.86 0.45
N GLY A 131 3.80 -7.70 -0.57
CA GLY A 131 2.65 -8.35 -1.20
C GLY A 131 1.73 -9.07 -0.22
N ILE A 132 2.29 -9.92 0.66
CA ILE A 132 1.51 -10.63 1.68
C ILE A 132 0.92 -9.63 2.68
N ALA A 133 1.68 -8.67 3.20
CA ALA A 133 1.13 -7.69 4.15
C ALA A 133 -0.06 -6.93 3.57
N LEU A 134 -0.02 -6.61 2.27
CA LEU A 134 -1.09 -5.90 1.57
C LEU A 134 -2.36 -6.71 1.40
N THR A 135 -2.30 -8.03 1.33
CA THR A 135 -3.52 -8.83 1.28
C THR A 135 -4.33 -8.64 2.56
N PHE A 136 -3.68 -8.71 3.73
CA PHE A 136 -4.29 -8.47 5.03
C PHE A 136 -4.79 -7.02 5.15
N MET A 137 -4.02 -6.05 4.65
CA MET A 137 -4.45 -4.65 4.60
C MET A 137 -5.73 -4.46 3.76
N LEU A 138 -5.84 -5.10 2.60
CA LEU A 138 -7.04 -5.05 1.76
C LEU A 138 -8.24 -5.75 2.41
N TYR A 139 -8.02 -6.84 3.16
CA TYR A 139 -9.08 -7.45 3.99
C TYR A 139 -9.56 -6.49 5.08
N ALA A 140 -8.66 -5.76 5.75
CA ALA A 140 -9.04 -4.72 6.70
C ALA A 140 -9.87 -3.62 6.01
N LEU A 141 -9.41 -3.14 4.85
CA LEU A 141 -10.10 -2.10 4.08
C LEU A 141 -11.49 -2.52 3.64
N ARG A 142 -11.68 -3.78 3.24
CA ARG A 142 -13.01 -4.32 2.95
C ARG A 142 -13.98 -4.08 4.11
N LEU A 143 -13.55 -4.42 5.32
CA LEU A 143 -14.37 -4.32 6.52
C LEU A 143 -14.62 -2.86 6.91
N ILE A 144 -13.64 -1.99 6.70
CA ILE A 144 -13.74 -0.54 6.98
C ILE A 144 -14.65 0.17 5.95
N THR A 145 -14.63 -0.25 4.69
CA THR A 145 -15.36 0.41 3.60
C THR A 145 -16.76 -0.16 3.36
N LYS A 146 -17.18 -1.18 4.12
CA LYS A 146 -18.52 -1.76 4.01
C LYS A 146 -19.58 -0.71 4.36
N ASP A 147 -20.53 -0.49 3.45
CA ASP A 147 -21.58 0.51 3.65
C ASP A 147 -22.47 0.11 4.84
N LYS A 148 -22.91 1.11 5.63
CA LYS A 148 -23.73 0.89 6.83
C LYS A 148 -25.04 0.15 6.53
N ASP A 149 -25.56 0.31 5.32
CA ASP A 149 -26.81 -0.30 4.86
C ASP A 149 -26.67 -1.84 4.70
N ASP A 150 -25.44 -2.38 4.63
CA ASP A 150 -25.15 -3.82 4.52
C ASP A 150 -24.91 -4.51 5.89
N VAL A 151 -25.13 -3.81 7.00
CA VAL A 151 -25.04 -4.37 8.37
C VAL A 151 -26.47 -4.61 8.89
N PRO A 152 -26.88 -5.86 9.14
CA PRO A 152 -28.23 -6.17 9.59
C PRO A 152 -28.57 -5.37 10.85
N SER A 153 -29.69 -4.65 10.82
CA SER A 153 -30.24 -3.86 11.93
C SER A 153 -30.73 -4.72 13.10
N SER A 154 -30.76 -6.05 12.93
CA SER A 154 -31.19 -7.01 13.94
C SER A 154 -30.00 -7.58 14.71
N GLY A 155 -29.74 -6.99 15.87
CA GLY A 155 -28.86 -7.57 16.88
C GLY A 155 -27.74 -6.62 17.26
N THR A 156 -27.63 -6.37 18.56
CA THR A 156 -26.48 -5.82 19.28
C THR A 156 -25.22 -6.68 19.10
N GLN A 157 -24.83 -7.01 17.86
CA GLN A 157 -23.50 -7.52 17.59
C GLN A 157 -22.51 -6.41 17.86
N ASN A 158 -21.72 -6.62 18.91
CA ASN A 158 -20.67 -5.78 19.45
C ASN A 158 -20.06 -4.81 18.42
N VAL A 159 -20.41 -3.52 18.52
CA VAL A 159 -19.71 -2.42 17.82
C VAL A 159 -18.20 -2.50 18.03
N LYS A 160 -17.76 -3.08 19.16
CA LYS A 160 -16.36 -3.40 19.46
C LYS A 160 -15.74 -4.43 18.50
N LEU A 161 -16.47 -5.45 18.08
CA LEU A 161 -15.99 -6.51 17.18
C LEU A 161 -15.79 -5.98 15.75
N ILE A 162 -16.63 -5.03 15.32
CA ILE A 162 -16.58 -4.40 13.98
C ILE A 162 -15.28 -3.60 13.78
N LEU A 163 -14.74 -2.98 14.84
CA LEU A 163 -13.46 -2.25 14.78
C LEU A 163 -12.25 -3.12 15.12
N LEU A 164 -12.44 -4.16 15.93
CA LEU A 164 -11.36 -5.07 16.35
C LEU A 164 -10.83 -5.90 15.17
N ILE A 165 -11.72 -6.47 14.34
CA ILE A 165 -11.28 -7.35 13.25
C ILE A 165 -10.40 -6.60 12.23
N PRO A 166 -10.75 -5.40 11.72
CA PRO A 166 -9.85 -4.62 10.88
C PRO A 166 -8.52 -4.29 11.55
N ALA A 167 -8.52 -3.95 12.86
CA ALA A 167 -7.30 -3.68 13.60
C ALA A 167 -6.38 -4.90 13.67
N ILE A 168 -6.94 -6.10 13.86
CA ILE A 168 -6.19 -7.37 13.84
C ILE A 168 -5.55 -7.59 12.47
N PHE A 169 -6.31 -7.42 11.38
CA PHE A 169 -5.76 -7.56 10.02
C PHE A 169 -4.61 -6.57 9.76
N LEU A 170 -4.74 -5.32 10.20
CA LEU A 170 -3.68 -4.32 10.08
C LEU A 170 -2.47 -4.64 10.97
N ALA A 171 -2.69 -5.18 12.17
CA ALA A 171 -1.60 -5.63 13.04
C ALA A 171 -0.84 -6.82 12.43
N ILE A 172 -1.55 -7.78 11.83
CA ILE A 172 -0.94 -8.90 11.10
C ILE A 172 -0.16 -8.38 9.88
N ALA A 173 -0.72 -7.43 9.12
CA ALA A 173 0.01 -6.81 8.01
C ALA A 173 1.33 -6.18 8.49
N ALA A 174 1.28 -5.40 9.58
CA ALA A 174 2.45 -4.74 10.15
C ALA A 174 3.49 -5.72 10.72
N SER A 175 3.08 -6.89 11.21
CA SER A 175 4.02 -7.92 11.67
C SER A 175 4.66 -8.69 10.52
N ILE A 176 4.01 -8.76 9.34
CA ILE A 176 4.56 -9.36 8.12
C ILE A 176 5.49 -8.39 7.38
N HIS A 177 5.16 -7.11 7.37
CA HIS A 177 6.01 -6.07 6.80
C HIS A 177 5.88 -4.77 7.58
N SER A 178 6.97 -4.39 8.25
CA SER A 178 7.08 -3.15 9.02
C SER A 178 6.68 -1.88 8.23
N GLY A 179 6.82 -1.87 6.90
CA GLY A 179 6.37 -0.76 6.06
C GLY A 179 4.87 -0.47 6.11
N THR A 180 4.03 -1.42 6.53
CA THR A 180 2.58 -1.21 6.68
C THR A 180 2.16 -0.75 8.07
N LEU A 181 3.09 -0.65 9.03
CA LEU A 181 2.80 -0.26 10.42
C LEU A 181 2.11 1.11 10.50
N ILE A 182 2.47 2.04 9.60
CA ILE A 182 1.87 3.37 9.56
C ILE A 182 0.35 3.31 9.38
N PHE A 183 -0.18 2.38 8.57
CA PHE A 183 -1.62 2.24 8.36
C PHE A 183 -2.32 1.75 9.64
N SER A 184 -1.69 0.84 10.39
CA SER A 184 -2.21 0.36 11.68
C SER A 184 -2.24 1.47 12.71
N ILE A 185 -1.18 2.29 12.80
CA ILE A 185 -1.11 3.44 13.70
C ILE A 185 -2.21 4.46 13.34
N LEU A 186 -2.34 4.81 12.06
CA LEU A 186 -3.38 5.75 11.61
C LEU A 186 -4.79 5.22 11.89
N PHE A 187 -5.00 3.91 11.83
CA PHE A 187 -6.29 3.31 12.16
C PHE A 187 -6.61 3.43 13.66
N VAL A 188 -5.64 3.15 14.54
CA VAL A 188 -5.79 3.35 15.98
C VAL A 188 -6.07 4.82 16.30
N ILE A 189 -5.35 5.74 15.68
CA ILE A 189 -5.59 7.19 15.83
C ILE A 189 -7.01 7.54 15.38
N ALA A 190 -7.46 7.01 14.23
CA ALA A 190 -8.81 7.25 13.74
C ALA A 190 -9.89 6.74 14.71
N ILE A 191 -9.67 5.59 15.36
CA ILE A 191 -10.57 5.06 16.39
C ILE A 191 -10.64 6.04 17.58
N VAL A 192 -9.50 6.47 18.11
CA VAL A 192 -9.44 7.41 19.24
C VAL A 192 -10.15 8.71 18.90
N LEU A 193 -9.88 9.27 17.72
CA LEU A 193 -10.52 10.48 17.24
C LEU A 193 -12.04 10.31 17.05
N GLY A 194 -12.48 9.18 16.51
CA GLY A 194 -13.89 8.87 16.37
C GLY A 194 -14.60 8.79 17.73
N PHE A 195 -13.93 8.26 18.76
CA PHE A 195 -14.45 8.27 20.13
C PHE A 195 -14.53 9.68 20.71
N ILE A 196 -13.48 10.50 20.57
CA ILE A 196 -13.47 11.89 21.03
C ILE A 196 -14.59 12.69 20.37
N GLN A 197 -14.78 12.54 19.06
CA GLN A 197 -15.84 13.22 18.31
C GLN A 197 -17.24 12.83 18.82
N LYS A 198 -17.45 11.56 19.18
CA LYS A 198 -18.73 11.06 19.68
C LYS A 198 -19.03 11.51 21.12
N SER A 199 -18.02 11.57 21.98
CA SER A 199 -18.16 11.97 23.39
C SER A 199 -18.25 13.49 23.59
N GLY A 200 -17.71 14.28 22.67
CA GLY A 200 -17.57 15.73 22.79
C GLY A 200 -18.80 16.59 22.50
N GLY A 201 -19.97 15.99 22.22
CA GLY A 201 -21.28 16.68 22.17
C GLY A 201 -21.28 18.07 21.51
N GLY A 202 -20.73 18.24 20.30
CA GLY A 202 -20.72 19.55 19.66
C GLY A 202 -19.77 19.64 18.46
N GLY A 203 -20.35 19.67 17.26
CA GLY A 203 -19.63 19.80 16.00
C GLY A 203 -18.96 21.17 15.80
N GLY A 204 -17.93 21.17 14.96
CA GLY A 204 -17.41 22.37 14.31
C GLY A 204 -15.95 22.63 14.59
N LYS A 205 -15.65 23.38 15.65
CA LYS A 205 -14.34 24.06 15.80
C LYS A 205 -13.26 23.22 16.51
N ASN A 206 -13.57 22.56 17.63
CA ASN A 206 -12.57 21.77 18.38
C ASN A 206 -12.08 20.55 17.59
N TYR A 207 -12.95 19.92 16.80
CA TYR A 207 -12.57 18.83 15.90
C TYR A 207 -11.61 19.30 14.79
N LEU A 208 -11.84 20.47 14.19
CA LEU A 208 -10.93 21.06 13.21
C LEU A 208 -9.55 21.36 13.81
N TYR A 209 -9.51 21.90 15.05
CA TYR A 209 -8.25 22.13 15.75
C TYR A 209 -7.53 20.81 16.07
N ILE A 210 -8.24 19.79 16.57
CA ILE A 210 -7.66 18.47 16.83
C ILE A 210 -7.11 17.86 15.54
N MET A 211 -7.85 17.90 14.43
CA MET A 211 -7.38 17.42 13.13
C MET A 211 -6.18 18.22 12.61
N PHE A 212 -6.11 19.52 12.89
CA PHE A 212 -4.96 20.36 12.55
C PHE A 212 -3.71 20.02 13.38
N TYR A 213 -3.82 19.90 14.70
CA TYR A 213 -2.70 19.49 15.54
C TYR A 213 -2.27 18.05 15.26
N LEU A 214 -3.22 17.18 14.92
CA LEU A 214 -2.93 15.80 14.56
C LEU A 214 -2.30 15.69 13.18
N ASN A 215 -2.62 16.59 12.25
CA ASN A 215 -1.87 16.75 10.99
C ASN A 215 -0.42 17.14 11.28
N ILE A 216 -0.18 18.13 12.15
CA ILE A 216 1.17 18.52 12.55
C ILE A 216 1.88 17.34 13.23
N MET A 217 1.21 16.61 14.13
CA MET A 217 1.79 15.47 14.82
C MET A 217 2.06 14.28 13.91
N VAL A 218 1.15 13.90 13.00
CA VAL A 218 1.37 12.79 12.05
C VAL A 218 2.47 13.16 11.07
N THR A 219 2.47 14.40 10.58
CA THR A 219 3.54 14.92 9.72
C THR A 219 4.86 14.93 10.48
N ALA A 220 4.90 15.46 11.71
CA ALA A 220 6.09 15.43 12.55
C ALA A 220 6.51 14.01 12.91
N PHE A 221 5.60 13.08 13.18
CA PHE A 221 5.91 11.69 13.51
C PHE A 221 6.51 10.97 12.31
N VAL A 222 5.90 11.08 11.13
CA VAL A 222 6.41 10.50 9.88
C VAL A 222 7.77 11.12 9.48
N ILE A 223 7.95 12.42 9.73
CA ILE A 223 9.20 13.13 9.46
C ILE A 223 10.28 12.76 10.48
N VAL A 224 9.98 12.75 11.78
CA VAL A 224 10.95 12.72 12.88
C VAL A 224 11.34 11.29 13.27
N LEU A 225 10.44 10.30 13.17
CA LEU A 225 10.77 8.91 13.53
C LEU A 225 11.99 8.37 12.78
N PRO A 226 12.12 8.55 11.46
CA PRO A 226 13.29 8.07 10.71
C PRO A 226 14.59 8.70 11.19
N PHE A 227 14.61 10.01 11.47
CA PHE A 227 15.80 10.70 11.98
C PHE A 227 16.13 10.27 13.41
N ILE A 228 15.14 10.16 14.29
CA ILE A 228 15.33 9.67 15.67
C ILE A 228 15.84 8.22 15.64
N TYR A 229 15.21 7.35 14.86
CA TYR A 229 15.60 5.95 14.72
C TYR A 229 17.03 5.79 14.20
N SER A 230 17.42 6.58 13.17
CA SER A 230 18.79 6.59 12.66
C SER A 230 19.83 7.02 13.71
N LYS A 231 19.45 7.92 14.61
CA LYS A 231 20.33 8.44 15.68
C LYS A 231 20.41 7.52 16.89
N PHE A 232 19.33 6.79 17.21
CA PHE A 232 19.27 5.90 18.37
C PHE A 232 19.95 4.55 18.16
N LEU A 233 20.03 4.06 16.93
CA LEU A 233 20.61 2.76 16.69
C LEU A 233 22.14 2.76 16.66
N ASN A 234 22.84 3.91 16.55
CA ASN A 234 24.29 3.96 16.35
C ASN A 234 24.78 2.97 15.26
N GLN A 235 23.86 2.57 14.38
CA GLN A 235 24.08 1.58 13.35
C GLN A 235 24.41 2.35 12.08
N GLU A 236 25.68 2.72 12.01
CA GLU A 236 26.42 2.61 10.77
C GLU A 236 25.98 1.37 9.95
N THR A 237 25.68 0.24 10.57
CA THR A 237 25.26 -1.00 9.89
C THR A 237 23.93 -0.98 9.13
N PHE A 238 23.04 0.02 9.27
CA PHE A 238 21.84 0.11 8.41
C PHE A 238 22.15 0.75 7.05
N PHE A 239 23.24 1.52 6.96
CA PHE A 239 23.60 2.35 5.81
C PHE A 239 25.01 2.08 5.26
N ILE A 240 25.87 1.34 5.97
CA ILE A 240 27.31 1.28 5.64
C ILE A 240 27.71 0.21 4.64
N ASN A 241 26.86 -0.78 4.29
CA ASN A 241 27.34 -1.89 3.47
C ASN A 241 26.62 -2.17 2.15
N ARG A 242 25.73 -1.30 1.63
CA ARG A 242 25.18 -1.54 0.29
C ARG A 242 24.96 -0.27 -0.52
N PHE A 243 25.85 -0.14 -1.52
CA PHE A 243 25.82 0.70 -2.71
C PHE A 243 26.26 2.16 -2.54
N GLU A 244 27.51 2.41 -2.93
CA GLU A 244 27.96 3.67 -3.50
C GLU A 244 27.09 3.99 -4.74
N LEU A 245 25.92 4.60 -4.54
CA LEU A 245 25.18 5.33 -5.58
C LEU A 245 25.66 6.79 -5.61
N THR A 246 26.97 6.99 -5.49
CA THR A 246 27.67 8.26 -5.62
C THR A 246 28.03 8.49 -7.08
N GLU A 247 27.14 9.20 -7.80
CA GLU A 247 27.47 10.15 -8.88
C GLU A 247 26.19 10.73 -9.53
N ASN A 248 25.10 9.95 -9.57
CA ASN A 248 23.82 10.39 -10.17
C ASN A 248 22.92 11.20 -9.22
N ALA A 249 23.37 11.57 -8.02
CA ALA A 249 22.55 12.23 -6.99
C ALA A 249 22.33 13.74 -7.24
N VAL A 250 23.09 14.39 -8.13
CA VAL A 250 23.00 15.84 -8.37
C VAL A 250 21.57 16.25 -8.78
N PHE A 251 21.04 17.26 -8.11
CA PHE A 251 19.70 17.81 -8.36
C PHE A 251 19.68 18.48 -9.74
N SER A 252 18.98 17.88 -10.71
CA SER A 252 18.86 18.40 -12.07
C SER A 252 17.48 19.00 -12.31
N PHE A 253 17.36 19.88 -13.31
CA PHE A 253 16.06 20.44 -13.73
C PHE A 253 15.06 19.33 -14.08
N GLY A 254 15.51 18.23 -14.71
CA GLY A 254 14.67 17.07 -15.01
C GLY A 254 14.09 16.41 -13.75
N LYS A 255 14.88 16.28 -12.68
CA LYS A 255 14.39 15.79 -11.37
C LYS A 255 13.37 16.75 -10.75
N LEU A 256 13.60 18.06 -10.85
CA LEU A 256 12.64 19.06 -10.37
C LEU A 256 11.30 18.94 -11.10
N VAL A 257 11.31 18.85 -12.43
CA VAL A 257 10.10 18.65 -13.24
C VAL A 257 9.40 17.34 -12.88
N TYR A 258 10.14 16.25 -12.71
CA TYR A 258 9.60 14.96 -12.29
C TYR A 258 8.88 15.06 -10.94
N TRP A 259 9.52 15.68 -9.93
CA TRP A 259 8.90 15.86 -8.60
C TRP A 259 7.72 16.82 -8.63
N PHE A 260 7.76 17.86 -9.47
CA PHE A 260 6.61 18.73 -9.69
C PHE A 260 5.41 17.97 -10.26
N VAL A 261 5.62 17.14 -11.28
CA VAL A 261 4.57 16.27 -11.86
C VAL A 261 4.02 15.32 -10.78
N TYR A 262 4.89 14.72 -9.96
CA TYR A 262 4.48 13.93 -8.80
C TYR A 262 3.61 14.76 -7.85
N GLY A 263 4.00 15.98 -7.50
CA GLY A 263 3.24 16.86 -6.62
C GLY A 263 1.84 17.19 -7.15
N VAL A 264 1.73 17.49 -8.45
CA VAL A 264 0.44 17.70 -9.12
C VAL A 264 -0.42 16.45 -9.07
N MET A 265 0.17 15.28 -9.35
CA MET A 265 -0.51 13.99 -9.27
C MET A 265 -1.06 13.73 -7.85
N ILE A 266 -0.22 13.88 -6.82
CA ILE A 266 -0.61 13.72 -5.41
C ILE A 266 -1.74 14.68 -5.04
N PHE A 267 -1.66 15.94 -5.48
CA PHE A 267 -2.70 16.93 -5.21
C PHE A 267 -4.05 16.52 -5.80
N ILE A 268 -4.09 16.05 -7.05
CA ILE A 268 -5.32 15.63 -7.72
C ILE A 268 -5.89 14.35 -7.07
N VAL A 269 -5.04 13.34 -6.81
CA VAL A 269 -5.46 12.09 -6.13
C VAL A 269 -6.07 12.41 -4.77
N ARG A 270 -5.39 13.24 -3.97
CA ARG A 270 -5.88 13.69 -2.67
C ARG A 270 -7.23 14.39 -2.80
N HIS A 271 -7.36 15.35 -3.72
CA HIS A 271 -8.62 16.09 -3.88
C HIS A 271 -9.79 15.16 -4.27
N LYS A 272 -9.57 14.23 -5.22
CA LYS A 272 -10.58 13.25 -5.61
C LYS A 272 -10.96 12.31 -4.47
N MET A 273 -9.98 11.85 -3.68
CA MET A 273 -10.23 11.03 -2.50
C MET A 273 -11.02 11.77 -1.43
N LEU A 274 -10.67 13.03 -1.11
CA LEU A 274 -11.38 13.81 -0.10
C LEU A 274 -12.83 14.08 -0.50
N ASN A 275 -13.08 14.40 -1.77
CA ASN A 275 -14.45 14.54 -2.27
C ASN A 275 -15.22 13.21 -2.13
N TYR A 276 -14.59 12.10 -2.51
CA TYR A 276 -15.20 10.76 -2.35
C TYR A 276 -15.51 10.42 -0.89
N ILE A 277 -14.59 10.69 0.04
CA ILE A 277 -14.81 10.47 1.48
C ILE A 277 -15.99 11.31 1.98
N SER A 278 -16.08 12.57 1.54
CA SER A 278 -17.16 13.49 1.95
C SER A 278 -18.53 12.96 1.53
N GLU A 279 -18.65 12.43 0.31
CA GLU A 279 -19.88 11.88 -0.27
C GLU A 279 -20.20 10.46 0.22
N SER A 280 -19.24 9.75 0.81
CA SER A 280 -19.42 8.37 1.26
C SER A 280 -20.41 8.24 2.43
N LYS A 281 -21.09 7.09 2.53
CA LYS A 281 -21.95 6.71 3.67
C LYS A 281 -21.18 6.07 4.84
N TRP A 282 -19.85 6.14 4.81
CA TRP A 282 -19.00 5.50 5.81
C TRP A 282 -19.19 6.08 7.22
N SER A 283 -18.83 5.29 8.24
CA SER A 283 -18.80 5.77 9.62
C SER A 283 -17.81 6.92 9.81
N ALA A 284 -18.02 7.76 10.83
CA ALA A 284 -17.13 8.90 11.12
C ALA A 284 -15.67 8.46 11.31
N THR A 285 -15.43 7.38 12.07
CA THR A 285 -14.11 6.76 12.24
C THR A 285 -13.47 6.37 10.91
N ASN A 286 -14.24 5.77 10.00
CA ASN A 286 -13.71 5.32 8.71
C ASN A 286 -13.41 6.53 7.80
N LYS A 287 -14.24 7.58 7.84
CA LYS A 287 -13.94 8.85 7.15
C LYS A 287 -12.65 9.48 7.67
N ILE A 288 -12.48 9.56 8.99
CA ILE A 288 -11.24 10.05 9.63
C ILE A 288 -10.04 9.22 9.14
N TYR A 289 -10.14 7.89 9.15
CA TYR A 289 -9.04 7.02 8.72
C TYR A 289 -8.60 7.31 7.28
N PHE A 290 -9.54 7.43 6.34
CA PHE A 290 -9.20 7.74 4.96
C PHE A 290 -8.76 9.20 4.76
N GLU A 291 -9.22 10.14 5.58
CA GLU A 291 -8.69 11.50 5.63
C GLU A 291 -7.22 11.50 6.10
N LEU A 292 -6.88 10.72 7.14
CA LEU A 292 -5.50 10.51 7.61
C LEU A 292 -4.59 9.99 6.50
N ILE A 293 -5.06 9.01 5.71
CA ILE A 293 -4.28 8.44 4.61
C ILE A 293 -4.18 9.42 3.42
N ALA A 294 -5.31 9.78 2.82
CA ALA A 294 -5.34 10.51 1.57
C ALA A 294 -5.08 12.02 1.74
N GLY A 295 -5.54 12.58 2.85
CA GLY A 295 -5.46 14.01 3.16
C GLY A 295 -4.11 14.43 3.73
N TYR A 296 -3.54 13.60 4.63
CA TYR A 296 -2.37 13.99 5.43
C TYR A 296 -1.13 13.15 5.10
N LEU A 297 -1.19 11.82 5.16
CA LEU A 297 -0.03 10.95 4.92
C LEU A 297 0.55 11.15 3.51
N LEU A 298 -0.27 11.14 2.45
CA LEU A 298 0.20 11.37 1.07
C LEU A 298 0.98 12.68 0.93
N LYS A 299 0.45 13.77 1.50
CA LYS A 299 1.08 15.09 1.46
C LYS A 299 2.40 15.09 2.24
N ALA A 300 2.38 14.51 3.45
CA ALA A 300 3.56 14.45 4.32
C ALA A 300 4.70 13.65 3.66
N LEU A 301 4.39 12.48 3.08
CA LEU A 301 5.36 11.66 2.36
C LEU A 301 5.98 12.40 1.18
N TYR A 302 5.17 13.08 0.36
CA TYR A 302 5.69 13.87 -0.77
C TYR A 302 6.62 14.98 -0.31
N ILE A 303 6.20 15.80 0.67
CA ILE A 303 7.02 16.90 1.19
C ILE A 303 8.34 16.37 1.76
N LEU A 304 8.27 15.27 2.52
CA LEU A 304 9.44 14.66 3.14
C LEU A 304 10.43 14.13 2.10
N ILE A 305 9.95 13.47 1.05
CA ILE A 305 10.81 13.02 -0.05
C ILE A 305 11.52 14.21 -0.71
N VAL A 306 10.79 15.29 -1.02
CA VAL A 306 11.38 16.49 -1.61
C VAL A 306 12.42 17.12 -0.67
N LEU A 307 12.13 17.20 0.62
CA LEU A 307 13.09 17.70 1.62
C LEU A 307 14.34 16.83 1.71
N PHE A 308 14.18 15.50 1.74
CA PHE A 308 15.30 14.57 1.75
C PHE A 308 16.18 14.69 0.51
N ILE A 309 15.57 14.89 -0.65
CA ILE A 309 16.32 15.10 -1.90
C ILE A 309 17.09 16.41 -1.86
N ILE A 310 16.49 17.51 -1.37
CA ILE A 310 17.16 18.81 -1.22
C ILE A 310 18.33 18.72 -0.23
N GLN A 311 18.16 17.94 0.84
CA GLN A 311 19.17 17.73 1.88
C GLN A 311 20.22 16.67 1.52
N ASN A 312 20.14 16.06 0.32
CA ASN A 312 20.99 14.95 -0.09
C ASN A 312 21.03 13.80 0.94
N ALA A 313 19.87 13.43 1.48
CA ALA A 313 19.74 12.26 2.35
C ALA A 313 20.14 10.96 1.62
N PRO A 314 20.49 9.89 2.35
CA PRO A 314 20.87 8.62 1.74
C PRO A 314 19.79 8.07 0.79
N SER A 315 20.22 7.50 -0.34
CA SER A 315 19.33 6.99 -1.40
C SER A 315 18.33 5.96 -0.90
N GLU A 316 18.70 5.17 0.11
CA GLU A 316 17.91 4.09 0.69
C GLU A 316 16.74 4.67 1.47
N VAL A 317 16.97 5.76 2.20
CA VAL A 317 15.92 6.49 2.93
C VAL A 317 14.92 7.05 1.93
N ILE A 318 15.40 7.76 0.91
CA ILE A 318 14.55 8.34 -0.14
C ILE A 318 13.74 7.23 -0.82
N SER A 319 14.38 6.12 -1.21
CA SER A 319 13.72 4.97 -1.85
C SER A 319 12.63 4.35 -0.96
N ALA A 320 12.88 4.18 0.34
CA ALA A 320 11.87 3.65 1.27
C ALA A 320 10.63 4.55 1.35
N PHE A 321 10.83 5.87 1.39
CA PHE A 321 9.72 6.84 1.40
C PHE A 321 8.98 6.90 0.07
N ILE A 322 9.68 6.81 -1.06
CA ILE A 322 9.06 6.71 -2.39
C ILE A 322 8.20 5.45 -2.49
N ARG A 323 8.70 4.30 -2.01
CA ARG A 323 7.92 3.06 -1.98
C ARG A 323 6.65 3.19 -1.14
N LEU A 324 6.74 3.82 0.03
CA LEU A 324 5.58 4.07 0.88
C LEU A 324 4.60 5.07 0.24
N LEU A 325 5.09 6.11 -0.45
CA LEU A 325 4.26 7.04 -1.22
C LEU A 325 3.53 6.28 -2.34
N ASN A 326 4.25 5.50 -3.14
CA ASN A 326 3.69 4.74 -4.26
C ASN A 326 2.65 3.73 -3.78
N LEU A 327 2.90 3.06 -2.66
CA LEU A 327 1.91 2.19 -2.03
C LEU A 327 0.64 2.97 -1.65
N THR A 328 0.80 4.09 -0.96
CA THR A 328 -0.32 4.92 -0.52
C THR A 328 -1.12 5.47 -1.70
N VAL A 329 -0.45 5.88 -2.78
CA VAL A 329 -1.08 6.35 -4.03
C VAL A 329 -1.84 5.22 -4.71
N CYS A 330 -1.24 4.05 -4.89
CA CYS A 330 -1.92 2.90 -5.49
C CYS A 330 -3.16 2.50 -4.67
N LEU A 331 -3.09 2.57 -3.34
CA LEU A 331 -4.23 2.33 -2.47
C LEU A 331 -5.38 3.33 -2.71
N CYS A 332 -5.06 4.61 -2.86
CA CYS A 332 -6.06 5.63 -3.18
C CYS A 332 -6.65 5.42 -4.58
N LEU A 333 -5.80 5.15 -5.57
CA LEU A 333 -6.22 4.92 -6.96
C LEU A 333 -7.10 3.69 -7.10
N ILE A 334 -6.77 2.60 -6.40
CA ILE A 334 -7.60 1.40 -6.44
C ILE A 334 -8.99 1.69 -5.87
N LEU A 335 -9.09 2.34 -4.70
CA LEU A 335 -10.37 2.73 -4.10
C LEU A 335 -11.21 3.64 -5.02
N LEU A 336 -10.57 4.61 -5.68
CA LEU A 336 -11.22 5.45 -6.69
C LEU A 336 -11.70 4.65 -7.90
N ALA A 337 -10.91 3.67 -8.36
CA ALA A 337 -11.23 2.86 -9.54
C ALA A 337 -12.48 2.02 -9.33
N PHE A 338 -12.67 1.49 -8.12
CA PHE A 338 -13.84 0.69 -7.76
C PHE A 338 -15.15 1.51 -7.72
N LYS A 339 -15.09 2.85 -7.65
CA LYS A 339 -16.24 3.68 -7.27
C LYS A 339 -16.50 4.89 -8.18
N THR A 340 -15.60 5.21 -9.11
CA THR A 340 -15.71 6.39 -9.98
C THR A 340 -15.65 6.04 -11.47
N SER A 341 -16.32 6.85 -12.29
CA SER A 341 -16.32 6.74 -13.76
C SER A 341 -15.18 7.47 -14.43
N ASN A 342 -14.35 8.20 -13.68
CA ASN A 342 -13.25 9.00 -14.21
C ASN A 342 -12.04 8.12 -14.53
N ALA A 343 -12.18 7.32 -15.58
CA ALA A 343 -11.21 6.31 -15.98
C ALA A 343 -9.87 6.91 -16.39
N PHE A 344 -9.88 8.04 -17.10
CA PHE A 344 -8.68 8.62 -17.71
C PHE A 344 -7.59 8.93 -16.68
N PHE A 345 -7.93 9.70 -15.64
CA PHE A 345 -6.96 10.07 -14.61
C PHE A 345 -6.43 8.85 -13.84
N ILE A 346 -7.30 7.87 -13.55
CA ILE A 346 -6.89 6.66 -12.83
C ILE A 346 -5.90 5.87 -13.67
N ILE A 347 -6.23 5.66 -14.94
CA ILE A 347 -5.36 4.97 -15.90
C ILE A 347 -4.01 5.70 -16.01
N LEU A 348 -4.03 7.01 -16.27
CA LEU A 348 -2.82 7.81 -16.43
C LEU A 348 -1.90 7.70 -15.21
N PHE A 349 -2.46 7.86 -14.01
CA PHE A 349 -1.66 7.90 -12.78
C PHE A 349 -1.23 6.52 -12.31
N SER A 350 -2.09 5.50 -12.48
CA SER A 350 -1.69 4.12 -12.25
C SER A 350 -0.57 3.70 -13.20
N THR A 351 -0.66 4.02 -14.49
CA THR A 351 0.41 3.75 -15.46
C THR A 351 1.71 4.48 -15.10
N PHE A 352 1.62 5.76 -14.69
CA PHE A 352 2.79 6.52 -14.26
C PHE A 352 3.49 5.87 -13.06
N ILE A 353 2.73 5.50 -12.03
CA ILE A 353 3.27 4.79 -10.85
C ILE A 353 3.84 3.42 -11.24
N LEU A 354 3.19 2.69 -12.15
CA LEU A 354 3.68 1.41 -12.63
C LEU A 354 5.03 1.54 -13.33
N ILE A 355 5.17 2.51 -14.24
CA ILE A 355 6.44 2.80 -14.92
C ILE A 355 7.52 3.14 -13.90
N ASP A 356 7.19 3.97 -12.90
CA ASP A 356 8.13 4.36 -11.86
C ASP A 356 8.59 3.16 -11.00
N GLN A 357 7.66 2.30 -10.60
CA GLN A 357 7.99 1.08 -9.85
C GLN A 357 8.85 0.11 -10.68
N VAL A 358 8.55 -0.06 -11.98
CA VAL A 358 9.35 -0.88 -12.89
C VAL A 358 10.75 -0.29 -13.05
N ARG A 359 10.87 1.04 -13.21
CA ARG A 359 12.17 1.72 -13.27
C ARG A 359 13.00 1.44 -12.01
N THR A 360 12.43 1.60 -10.82
CA THR A 360 13.15 1.35 -9.56
C THR A 360 13.65 -0.11 -9.45
N VAL A 361 12.88 -1.07 -9.95
CA VAL A 361 13.29 -2.48 -10.02
C VAL A 361 14.43 -2.68 -11.02
N ILE A 362 14.34 -2.08 -12.22
CA ILE A 362 15.37 -2.20 -13.25
C ILE A 362 16.68 -1.56 -12.77
N GLU A 363 16.61 -0.38 -12.15
CA GLU A 363 17.77 0.29 -11.56
C GLU A 363 18.44 -0.61 -10.51
N ALA A 364 17.66 -1.21 -9.61
CA ALA A 364 18.20 -2.17 -8.63
C ALA A 364 18.87 -3.37 -9.32
N LEU A 365 18.27 -3.92 -10.38
CA LEU A 365 18.81 -5.06 -11.14
C LEU A 365 20.12 -4.75 -11.88
N LEU A 366 20.25 -3.55 -12.45
CA LEU A 366 21.44 -3.14 -13.19
C LEU A 366 22.64 -2.92 -12.26
N VAL A 367 22.40 -2.44 -11.04
CA VAL A 367 23.43 -2.28 -10.01
C VAL A 367 24.00 -3.64 -9.55
N TYR A 368 23.20 -4.73 -9.56
CA TYR A 368 23.70 -6.08 -9.24
C TYR A 368 24.54 -6.74 -10.35
N LYS A 369 24.60 -6.15 -11.55
CA LYS A 369 25.35 -6.70 -12.70
C LYS A 369 26.68 -6.01 -12.96
N LEU A 370 26.94 -4.89 -12.27
CA LEU A 370 28.24 -4.22 -12.22
C LEU A 370 28.93 -4.64 -10.92
#